data_AF-A0A0B2PUS7-F1
#
_entry.id   AF-A0A0B2PUS7-F1
#
_cell.length_a   1.000
_cell.length_b   1.000
_cell.length_c   1.000
_cell.angle_alpha   90.00
_cell.angle_beta   90.00
_cell.angle_gamma   90.00
#
_symmetry.space_group_name_H-M   'P 1'
#
loop_
_entity.id
_entity.type
_entity.pdbx_description
1 polymer ?
#
loop_
_entity_poly.entity_id
_entity_poly.type
_entity_poly.pdbx_seq_one_letter_code
_entity_poly.pdbx_strand_id
1 'polypeptide(L)'
;ASNAVLADGTSLPGSVENGTVLSGETVRDLKTAVATAGDLNQMQVRVDMVGTLLGVAPPSVPMPSSVTLANDGFLCGQPSGQGSNETHVCCTSDPNFKTNITTEEEFLPRQKGDLSITYDIIRTYDSDYWAEVTIANHNPLGRLDNWRLSWDWNNNEFIHTIKGAYPLNVDSSDCVFGPQGLFYKELDFSNVLNCERRPTIVDLPPTMFNNTDFGKIPFCCRNGTILPPTMDPSLSSSRFQIQVFKMPPNLNRSKFSPPHNWEIKGTLNPDYACGNPIRVSPSESPDPTHPPSNKSAIASWQVVCNITNTKREARKCCVSFSAYYNESVVPCNTCACGCSNPERTCSATSQAMLLPPEALLVPFQNRTEKARAWAEIQHLNVPNPFPCGDNCGVSINWHLVTDHRSGWSARITLFNWGEASFADWFAAVRMEKAAKGFEEVYSFNGSLLDGVDGTIFMQGKKGLNFLVAETDGSNPRRDPRVPGKQQSVISFTKKNTPGIDVVGGDGFPSKVFFNGEECSLPSVVPSSGTRMEVSLATMMFLVLFLWILFMRQ
;
A
#
# COMPACT_ATOMS: atom_id res chain seq x y z
N ALA A 1 -8.00 -20.99 15.19
CA ALA A 1 -9.15 -21.90 15.05
C ALA A 1 -8.94 -22.71 13.78
N SER A 2 -9.23 -24.02 13.77
CA SER A 2 -9.31 -24.83 12.55
C SER A 2 -10.75 -24.78 12.00
N ASN A 3 -10.93 -24.69 10.67
CA ASN A 3 -12.23 -24.73 9.99
C ASN A 3 -13.23 -23.61 10.37
N ALA A 4 -12.76 -22.50 10.95
CA ALA A 4 -13.59 -21.35 11.29
C ALA A 4 -12.81 -20.04 11.19
N VAL A 5 -13.49 -19.00 10.72
CA VAL A 5 -12.99 -17.62 10.61
C VAL A 5 -13.79 -16.70 11.53
N LEU A 6 -13.20 -15.57 11.93
CA LEU A 6 -13.95 -14.55 12.65
C LEU A 6 -14.93 -13.86 11.68
N ALA A 7 -16.21 -13.81 12.05
CA ALA A 7 -17.29 -13.32 11.20
C ALA A 7 -17.18 -11.81 10.91
N ASP A 8 -16.45 -11.07 11.74
CA ASP A 8 -16.16 -9.65 11.58
C ASP A 8 -15.04 -9.36 10.54
N GLY A 9 -14.44 -10.40 9.97
CA GLY A 9 -13.39 -10.30 8.95
C GLY A 9 -11.98 -10.07 9.50
N THR A 10 -11.80 -10.05 10.83
CA THR A 10 -10.47 -9.95 11.44
C THR A 10 -9.66 -11.24 11.24
N SER A 11 -8.33 -11.10 11.14
CA SER A 11 -7.43 -12.25 10.97
C SER A 11 -7.13 -12.93 12.30
N LEU A 12 -7.00 -14.27 12.27
CA LEU A 12 -6.52 -15.04 13.41
C LEU A 12 -4.99 -15.04 13.43
N PRO A 13 -4.33 -14.86 14.60
CA PRO A 13 -4.91 -14.73 15.95
C PRO A 13 -5.49 -13.33 16.23
N GLY A 14 -6.69 -13.28 16.83
CA GLY A 14 -7.40 -12.04 17.20
C GLY A 14 -7.79 -12.01 18.69
N SER A 15 -8.08 -10.81 19.23
CA SER A 15 -8.53 -10.65 20.63
C SER A 15 -9.99 -11.07 20.80
N VAL A 16 -10.30 -11.76 21.91
CA VAL A 16 -11.64 -12.32 22.20
C VAL A 16 -12.30 -11.73 23.46
N GLU A 17 -11.83 -10.59 23.96
CA GLU A 17 -12.22 -10.02 25.27
C GLU A 17 -13.72 -9.74 25.44
N ASN A 18 -14.43 -9.34 24.37
CA ASN A 18 -15.86 -9.02 24.40
C ASN A 18 -16.74 -10.10 23.76
N GLY A 19 -16.22 -11.32 23.59
CA GLY A 19 -16.85 -12.38 22.81
C GLY A 19 -16.59 -12.23 21.31
N THR A 20 -16.64 -13.34 20.58
CA THR A 20 -16.38 -13.39 19.13
C THR A 20 -17.34 -14.33 18.44
N VAL A 21 -17.78 -13.93 17.25
CA VAL A 21 -18.60 -14.78 16.39
C VAL A 21 -17.68 -15.51 15.42
N LEU A 22 -17.73 -16.85 15.46
CA LEU A 22 -17.01 -17.71 14.53
C LEU A 22 -17.98 -18.17 13.43
N SER A 23 -17.55 -18.03 12.18
CA SER A 23 -18.26 -18.55 11.01
C SER A 23 -17.50 -19.76 10.46
N GLY A 24 -18.22 -20.82 10.11
CA GLY A 24 -17.63 -22.02 9.52
C GLY A 24 -16.95 -21.72 8.19
N GLU A 25 -15.73 -22.23 8.01
CA GLU A 25 -14.90 -21.98 6.82
C GLU A 25 -15.43 -22.69 5.56
N THR A 26 -16.04 -23.88 5.73
CA THR A 26 -16.51 -24.74 4.61
C THR A 26 -18.00 -25.07 4.66
N VAL A 27 -18.59 -25.15 5.86
CA VAL A 27 -20.02 -25.41 6.09
C VAL A 27 -20.56 -24.25 6.90
N ARG A 28 -21.35 -23.38 6.26
CA ARG A 28 -21.99 -22.24 6.92
C ARG A 28 -23.27 -22.64 7.66
N ASP A 29 -23.99 -23.64 7.12
CA ASP A 29 -25.28 -24.08 7.65
C ASP A 29 -25.24 -25.56 8.04
N LEU A 30 -25.45 -25.83 9.33
CA LEU A 30 -25.69 -27.18 9.82
C LEU A 30 -27.11 -27.62 9.44
N LYS A 31 -27.23 -28.83 8.90
CA LYS A 31 -28.55 -29.41 8.62
C LYS A 31 -29.18 -29.90 9.92
N THR A 32 -30.50 -29.88 9.99
CA THR A 32 -31.23 -30.43 11.14
C THR A 32 -31.11 -31.96 11.20
N ALA A 33 -31.26 -32.53 12.40
CA ALA A 33 -31.28 -33.98 12.60
C ALA A 33 -32.35 -34.68 11.76
N VAL A 34 -33.46 -33.99 11.46
CA VAL A 34 -34.54 -34.48 10.58
C VAL A 34 -34.08 -34.56 9.12
N ALA A 35 -33.40 -33.53 8.62
CA ALA A 35 -32.92 -33.48 7.23
C ALA A 35 -31.78 -34.46 6.94
N THR A 36 -31.10 -34.95 7.98
CA THR A 36 -29.91 -35.81 7.89
C THR A 36 -30.15 -37.23 8.39
N ALA A 37 -31.38 -37.57 8.80
CA ALA A 37 -31.72 -38.84 9.43
C ALA A 37 -30.78 -39.24 10.59
N GLY A 38 -30.23 -38.26 11.30
CA GLY A 38 -29.32 -38.49 12.42
C GLY A 38 -27.83 -38.65 12.05
N ASP A 39 -27.40 -38.31 10.84
CA ASP A 39 -25.97 -38.30 10.48
C ASP A 39 -25.21 -37.13 11.13
N LEU A 40 -24.43 -37.43 12.17
CA LEU A 40 -23.66 -36.47 12.96
C LEU A 40 -22.66 -35.66 12.13
N ASN A 41 -22.10 -36.23 11.05
CA ASN A 41 -21.11 -35.53 10.22
C ASN A 41 -21.72 -34.36 9.43
N GLN A 42 -23.04 -34.33 9.28
CA GLN A 42 -23.77 -33.27 8.56
C GLN A 42 -24.49 -32.28 9.49
N MET A 43 -24.51 -32.56 10.79
CA MET A 43 -25.17 -31.73 11.82
C MET A 43 -24.23 -31.24 12.92
N GLN A 44 -22.94 -31.59 12.88
CA GLN A 44 -21.93 -31.15 13.84
C GLN A 44 -20.81 -30.37 13.14
N VAL A 45 -20.39 -29.26 13.74
CA VAL A 45 -19.13 -28.58 13.42
C VAL A 45 -18.20 -28.73 14.62
N ARG A 46 -16.95 -29.14 14.37
CA ARG A 46 -15.87 -29.12 15.36
C ARG A 46 -14.90 -28.00 15.00
N VAL A 47 -14.68 -27.10 15.94
CA VAL A 47 -13.72 -25.99 15.81
C VAL A 47 -12.63 -26.17 16.84
N ASP A 48 -11.40 -26.47 16.39
CA ASP A 48 -10.27 -26.59 17.32
C ASP A 48 -9.68 -25.20 17.54
N MET A 49 -9.63 -24.76 18.80
CA MET A 49 -9.14 -23.44 19.18
C MET A 49 -7.79 -23.55 19.89
N VAL A 50 -6.87 -22.64 19.55
CA VAL A 50 -5.58 -22.47 20.23
C VAL A 50 -5.48 -21.00 20.61
N GLY A 51 -5.23 -20.72 21.88
CA GLY A 51 -5.14 -19.36 22.41
C GLY A 51 -4.45 -19.32 23.77
N THR A 52 -4.16 -18.11 24.24
CA THR A 52 -3.53 -17.86 25.55
C THR A 52 -4.42 -16.96 26.39
N LEU A 53 -4.66 -17.31 27.65
CA LEU A 53 -5.33 -16.45 28.63
C LEU A 53 -4.35 -16.07 29.73
N LEU A 54 -4.23 -14.77 30.02
CA LEU A 54 -3.34 -14.27 31.05
C LEU A 54 -3.79 -14.79 32.43
N GLY A 55 -2.88 -15.39 33.20
CA GLY A 55 -3.18 -15.90 34.54
C GLY A 55 -3.61 -17.38 34.62
N VAL A 56 -3.63 -18.13 33.52
CA VAL A 56 -3.89 -19.58 33.53
C VAL A 56 -2.59 -20.35 33.26
N ALA A 57 -2.14 -21.15 34.23
CA ALA A 57 -0.96 -22.00 34.08
C ALA A 57 -1.34 -23.40 33.54
N PRO A 58 -0.50 -24.04 32.69
CA PRO A 58 -0.69 -25.43 32.28
C PRO A 58 -0.78 -26.36 33.52
N PRO A 59 -1.68 -27.36 33.54
CA PRO A 59 -2.38 -27.97 32.41
C PRO A 59 -3.82 -27.44 32.17
N SER A 60 -4.24 -26.37 32.84
CA SER A 60 -5.61 -25.85 32.75
C SER A 60 -5.87 -25.18 31.40
N VAL A 61 -6.93 -25.61 30.69
CA VAL A 61 -7.34 -25.04 29.40
C VAL A 61 -8.62 -24.22 29.64
N PRO A 62 -8.59 -22.89 29.48
CA PRO A 62 -9.78 -22.06 29.65
C PRO A 62 -10.73 -22.26 28.47
N MET A 63 -11.97 -22.66 28.76
CA MET A 63 -13.05 -22.80 27.78
C MET A 63 -14.03 -21.62 27.91
N PRO A 64 -14.73 -21.25 26.82
CA PRO A 64 -15.71 -20.16 26.85
C PRO A 64 -16.84 -20.44 27.84
N SER A 65 -17.27 -19.41 28.58
CA SER A 65 -18.37 -19.50 29.56
C SER A 65 -19.74 -19.72 28.93
N SER A 66 -19.89 -19.34 27.66
CA SER A 66 -21.13 -19.48 26.88
C SER A 66 -20.80 -19.70 25.41
N VAL A 67 -21.51 -20.62 24.76
CA VAL A 67 -21.47 -20.81 23.31
C VAL A 67 -22.90 -20.86 22.82
N THR A 68 -23.24 -20.02 21.84
CA THR A 68 -24.58 -19.89 21.27
C THR A 68 -24.50 -19.89 19.75
N LEU A 69 -25.52 -20.42 19.09
CA LEU A 69 -25.67 -20.22 17.64
C LEU A 69 -26.11 -18.78 17.38
N ALA A 70 -25.45 -18.12 16.43
CA ALA A 70 -25.81 -16.77 16.00
C ALA A 70 -27.05 -16.74 15.09
N ASN A 71 -27.52 -17.91 14.62
CA ASN A 71 -28.72 -18.01 13.78
C ASN A 71 -29.99 -17.92 14.62
N ASP A 72 -30.95 -17.11 14.18
CA ASP A 72 -32.25 -16.98 14.81
C ASP A 72 -33.08 -18.27 14.72
N GLY A 73 -33.95 -18.50 15.72
CA GLY A 73 -34.90 -19.63 15.72
C GLY A 73 -34.35 -20.94 16.30
N PHE A 74 -33.21 -20.90 16.99
CA PHE A 74 -32.66 -22.04 17.73
C PHE A 74 -32.38 -21.66 19.19
N LEU A 75 -32.82 -22.52 20.13
CA LEU A 75 -32.54 -22.41 21.55
C LEU A 75 -31.39 -23.34 21.90
N CYS A 76 -30.26 -22.76 22.31
CA CYS A 76 -29.10 -23.48 22.78
C CYS A 76 -29.13 -23.63 24.31
N GLY A 77 -28.83 -24.83 24.79
CA GLY A 77 -28.69 -25.09 26.23
C GLY A 77 -27.42 -24.48 26.84
N GLN A 78 -27.26 -24.63 28.16
CA GLN A 78 -26.00 -24.32 28.84
C GLN A 78 -24.89 -25.25 28.33
N PRO A 79 -23.67 -24.73 28.09
CA PRO A 79 -22.54 -25.57 27.67
C PRO A 79 -22.22 -26.65 28.70
N SER A 80 -22.12 -27.88 28.21
CA SER A 80 -21.70 -29.04 28.99
C SER A 80 -20.21 -29.31 28.71
N GLY A 81 -19.37 -29.18 29.73
CA GLY A 81 -17.96 -29.55 29.64
C GLY A 81 -17.82 -31.07 29.68
N GLN A 82 -17.07 -31.65 28.72
CA GLN A 82 -16.68 -33.05 28.73
C GLN A 82 -15.16 -33.14 28.85
N GLY A 83 -14.66 -33.53 30.02
CA GLY A 83 -13.22 -33.49 30.31
C GLY A 83 -12.69 -32.06 30.56
N SER A 84 -11.38 -31.85 30.38
CA SER A 84 -10.71 -30.57 30.65
C SER A 84 -10.47 -29.70 29.42
N ASN A 85 -10.88 -30.15 28.23
CA ASN A 85 -10.54 -29.54 26.94
C ASN A 85 -11.67 -29.56 25.89
N GLU A 86 -12.88 -30.03 26.23
CA GLU A 86 -14.01 -30.09 25.30
C GLU A 86 -15.28 -29.49 25.93
N THR A 87 -16.07 -28.79 25.12
CA THR A 87 -17.35 -28.19 25.53
C THR A 87 -18.38 -28.41 24.44
N HIS A 88 -19.51 -29.00 24.82
CA HIS A 88 -20.61 -29.32 23.91
C HIS A 88 -21.83 -28.47 24.22
N VAL A 89 -22.45 -27.93 23.17
CA VAL A 89 -23.75 -27.26 23.24
C VAL A 89 -24.70 -27.90 22.24
N CYS A 90 -25.84 -28.38 22.73
CA CYS A 90 -26.94 -28.80 21.87
C CYS A 90 -27.92 -27.64 21.71
N CYS A 91 -28.31 -27.39 20.46
CA CYS A 91 -29.30 -26.39 20.12
C CYS A 91 -30.48 -27.06 19.41
N THR A 92 -31.69 -26.69 19.80
CA THR A 92 -32.94 -27.21 19.23
C THR A 92 -33.71 -26.08 18.56
N SER A 93 -34.43 -26.37 17.47
CA SER A 93 -35.29 -25.38 16.82
C SER A 93 -36.38 -24.90 17.79
N ASP A 94 -36.59 -23.58 17.85
CA ASP A 94 -37.65 -22.96 18.63
C ASP A 94 -38.99 -23.10 17.90
N PRO A 95 -39.95 -23.90 18.43
CA PRO A 95 -41.24 -24.11 17.78
C PRO A 95 -42.13 -22.85 17.75
N ASN A 96 -41.80 -21.81 18.53
CA ASN A 96 -42.58 -20.56 18.59
C ASN A 96 -41.98 -19.43 17.73
N PHE A 97 -40.82 -19.65 17.11
CA PHE A 97 -40.17 -18.67 16.27
C PHE A 97 -40.87 -18.56 14.90
N LYS A 98 -41.51 -17.41 14.64
CA LYS A 98 -42.02 -17.06 13.32
C LYS A 98 -40.93 -16.30 12.56
N THR A 99 -40.36 -16.93 11.55
CA THR A 99 -39.35 -16.32 10.67
C THR A 99 -39.95 -15.11 9.93
N ASN A 100 -39.44 -13.90 10.20
CA ASN A 100 -39.55 -12.76 9.27
C ASN A 100 -38.38 -12.74 8.28
N ILE A 101 -37.75 -13.90 8.05
CA ILE A 101 -36.55 -14.03 7.22
C ILE A 101 -37.00 -14.27 5.79
N THR A 102 -37.07 -13.20 5.00
CA THR A 102 -36.78 -13.31 3.56
C THR A 102 -35.36 -13.86 3.42
N THR A 103 -35.13 -14.71 2.43
CA THR A 103 -33.86 -15.38 2.09
C THR A 103 -32.80 -14.38 1.61
N GLU A 104 -32.57 -13.31 2.37
CA GLU A 104 -31.50 -12.37 2.13
C GLU A 104 -30.29 -12.88 2.91
N GLU A 105 -29.32 -13.45 2.19
CA GLU A 105 -27.95 -13.54 2.69
C GLU A 105 -27.61 -12.18 3.32
N GLU A 106 -27.32 -12.12 4.63
CA GLU A 106 -26.97 -10.85 5.27
C GLU A 106 -25.72 -10.27 4.59
N PHE A 107 -25.95 -9.30 3.71
CA PHE A 107 -24.87 -8.59 3.04
C PHE A 107 -24.22 -7.65 4.04
N LEU A 108 -22.90 -7.79 4.21
CA LEU A 108 -22.15 -6.84 5.01
C LEU A 108 -22.06 -5.50 4.26
N PRO A 109 -22.05 -4.37 4.99
CA PRO A 109 -21.84 -3.07 4.38
C PRO A 109 -20.44 -3.01 3.77
N ARG A 110 -20.33 -2.32 2.63
CA ARG A 110 -19.03 -2.11 1.97
C ARG A 110 -18.11 -1.31 2.88
N GLN A 111 -16.90 -1.81 3.07
CA GLN A 111 -15.89 -1.20 3.94
C GLN A 111 -15.01 -0.23 3.15
N LYS A 112 -14.44 0.76 3.85
CA LYS A 112 -13.48 1.72 3.29
C LYS A 112 -12.06 1.26 3.59
N GLY A 113 -11.16 1.44 2.64
CA GLY A 113 -9.72 1.32 2.81
C GLY A 113 -8.97 1.99 1.66
N ASP A 114 -7.64 1.91 1.68
CA ASP A 114 -6.79 2.58 0.68
C ASP A 114 -7.04 2.02 -0.73
N LEU A 115 -7.13 0.70 -0.84
CA LEU A 115 -7.58 -0.01 -2.04
C LEU A 115 -8.80 -0.87 -1.71
N SER A 116 -9.69 -1.00 -2.68
CA SER A 116 -10.75 -1.99 -2.64
C SER A 116 -10.68 -2.87 -3.89
N ILE A 117 -10.68 -4.18 -3.69
CA ILE A 117 -10.77 -5.16 -4.76
C ILE A 117 -12.16 -5.78 -4.69
N THR A 118 -12.94 -5.69 -5.76
CA THR A 118 -14.25 -6.36 -5.85
C THR A 118 -14.15 -7.56 -6.78
N TYR A 119 -14.77 -8.67 -6.36
CA TYR A 119 -14.85 -9.90 -7.12
C TYR A 119 -16.33 -10.19 -7.41
N ASP A 120 -16.75 -9.91 -8.65
CA ASP A 120 -18.15 -9.90 -9.06
C ASP A 120 -18.44 -11.03 -10.06
N ILE A 121 -19.34 -11.96 -9.72
CA ILE A 121 -19.76 -13.02 -10.63
C ILE A 121 -20.75 -12.45 -11.63
N ILE A 122 -20.35 -12.34 -12.89
CA ILE A 122 -21.14 -11.69 -13.95
C ILE A 122 -21.89 -12.68 -14.84
N ARG A 123 -21.43 -13.94 -14.90
CA ARG A 123 -22.06 -15.06 -15.62
C ARG A 123 -21.76 -16.37 -14.89
N THR A 124 -22.70 -17.30 -14.92
CA THR A 124 -22.53 -18.63 -14.32
C THR A 124 -23.05 -19.68 -15.29
N TYR A 125 -22.36 -20.81 -15.33
CA TYR A 125 -22.70 -22.00 -16.10
C TYR A 125 -22.67 -23.22 -15.18
N ASP A 126 -22.79 -24.42 -15.74
CA ASP A 126 -22.94 -25.64 -14.94
C ASP A 126 -21.67 -26.00 -14.15
N SER A 127 -20.49 -25.68 -14.66
CA SER A 127 -19.21 -26.04 -14.03
C SER A 127 -18.16 -24.93 -14.06
N ASP A 128 -18.48 -23.79 -14.65
CA ASP A 128 -17.60 -22.63 -14.76
C ASP A 128 -18.39 -21.33 -14.59
N TYR A 129 -17.68 -20.24 -14.37
CA TYR A 129 -18.27 -18.91 -14.23
C TYR A 129 -17.32 -17.84 -14.73
N TRP A 130 -17.88 -16.68 -15.04
CA TRP A 130 -17.11 -15.47 -15.31
C TRP A 130 -17.19 -14.54 -14.10
N ALA A 131 -16.02 -14.11 -13.64
CA ALA A 131 -15.88 -13.09 -12.61
C ALA A 131 -15.23 -11.83 -13.21
N GLU A 132 -15.73 -10.67 -12.84
CA GLU A 132 -15.09 -9.39 -13.05
C GLU A 132 -14.36 -8.99 -11.76
N VAL A 133 -13.07 -8.67 -11.89
CA VAL A 133 -12.24 -8.19 -10.80
C VAL A 133 -11.99 -6.71 -11.03
N THR A 134 -12.38 -5.87 -10.05
CA THR A 134 -12.12 -4.44 -10.08
C THR A 134 -11.20 -4.05 -8.93
N ILE A 135 -10.06 -3.46 -9.25
CA ILE A 135 -9.13 -2.85 -8.28
C ILE A 135 -9.39 -1.36 -8.30
N ALA A 136 -9.88 -0.77 -7.21
CA ALA A 136 -10.14 0.66 -7.10
C ALA A 136 -9.26 1.28 -6.02
N ASN A 137 -8.61 2.39 -6.36
CA ASN A 137 -7.78 3.18 -5.47
C ASN A 137 -8.56 4.35 -4.90
N HIS A 138 -8.63 4.40 -3.56
CA HIS A 138 -9.30 5.45 -2.82
C HIS A 138 -8.31 6.34 -2.05
N ASN A 139 -7.02 6.00 -2.05
CA ASN A 139 -6.02 6.78 -1.35
C ASN A 139 -5.65 8.03 -2.16
N PRO A 140 -5.76 9.24 -1.59
CA PRO A 140 -5.53 10.51 -2.29
C PRO A 140 -4.09 10.70 -2.77
N LEU A 141 -3.13 9.97 -2.21
CA LEU A 141 -1.73 10.00 -2.61
C LEU A 141 -1.24 8.61 -3.02
N GLY A 142 -2.09 7.57 -3.00
CA GLY A 142 -1.70 6.22 -3.36
C GLY A 142 -1.58 6.08 -4.87
N ARG A 143 -0.57 5.34 -5.33
CA ARG A 143 -0.39 4.96 -6.72
C ARG A 143 0.01 3.50 -6.75
N LEU A 144 -0.37 2.81 -7.81
CA LEU A 144 0.19 1.50 -8.17
C LEU A 144 0.78 1.57 -9.58
N ASP A 145 2.00 1.06 -9.75
CA ASP A 145 2.65 0.88 -11.05
C ASP A 145 3.06 -0.58 -11.21
N ASN A 146 2.75 -1.16 -12.38
CA ASN A 146 2.95 -2.58 -12.67
C ASN A 146 2.36 -3.48 -11.58
N TRP A 147 1.10 -3.23 -11.19
CA TRP A 147 0.48 -4.03 -10.14
C TRP A 147 0.51 -5.52 -10.48
N ARG A 148 0.77 -6.32 -9.44
CA ARG A 148 0.78 -7.79 -9.44
C ARG A 148 -0.22 -8.24 -8.40
N LEU A 149 -1.29 -8.87 -8.84
CA LEU A 149 -2.36 -9.35 -7.97
C LEU A 149 -2.27 -10.87 -7.84
N SER A 150 -2.29 -11.38 -6.62
CA SER A 150 -2.30 -12.81 -6.34
C SER A 150 -3.33 -13.16 -5.26
N TRP A 151 -3.78 -14.40 -5.29
CA TRP A 151 -4.75 -14.97 -4.34
C TRP A 151 -4.61 -16.49 -4.35
N ASP A 152 -5.20 -17.15 -3.36
CA ASP A 152 -5.18 -18.61 -3.25
C ASP A 152 -6.55 -19.21 -3.61
N TRP A 153 -6.54 -20.24 -4.47
CA TRP A 153 -7.70 -21.09 -4.73
C TRP A 153 -7.92 -22.11 -3.61
N ASN A 154 -9.18 -22.29 -3.21
CA ASN A 154 -9.56 -23.25 -2.17
C ASN A 154 -10.03 -24.60 -2.70
N ASN A 155 -10.64 -24.59 -3.89
CA ASN A 155 -11.35 -25.75 -4.43
C ASN A 155 -10.69 -26.30 -5.70
N ASN A 156 -9.35 -26.21 -5.83
CA ASN A 156 -8.60 -26.64 -7.03
C ASN A 156 -9.15 -26.06 -8.35
N GLU A 157 -9.71 -24.86 -8.26
CA GLU A 157 -10.16 -24.06 -9.41
C GLU A 157 -8.96 -23.68 -10.29
N PHE A 158 -9.21 -23.44 -11.57
CA PHE A 158 -8.19 -23.01 -12.51
C PHE A 158 -8.71 -21.96 -13.47
N ILE A 159 -7.79 -21.17 -14.01
CA ILE A 159 -8.10 -20.07 -14.92
C ILE A 159 -8.06 -20.58 -16.34
N HIS A 160 -9.23 -20.66 -16.97
CA HIS A 160 -9.32 -21.03 -18.38
C HIS A 160 -8.89 -19.85 -19.27
N THR A 161 -9.53 -18.68 -19.14
CA THR A 161 -9.16 -17.49 -19.93
C THR A 161 -9.31 -16.20 -19.14
N ILE A 162 -8.63 -15.13 -19.57
CA ILE A 162 -8.67 -13.79 -18.97
C ILE A 162 -8.84 -12.74 -20.07
N LYS A 163 -9.61 -11.67 -19.78
CA LYS A 163 -9.70 -10.44 -20.57
C LYS A 163 -9.36 -9.23 -19.72
N GLY A 164 -8.59 -8.28 -20.23
CA GLY A 164 -8.15 -7.07 -19.57
C GLY A 164 -6.88 -7.23 -18.72
N ALA A 165 -6.43 -8.45 -18.47
CA ALA A 165 -5.23 -8.78 -17.73
C ALA A 165 -4.63 -10.08 -18.26
N TYR A 166 -3.50 -10.52 -17.71
CA TYR A 166 -2.85 -11.76 -18.09
C TYR A 166 -2.12 -12.40 -16.90
N PRO A 167 -2.06 -13.74 -16.80
CA PRO A 167 -1.19 -14.39 -15.83
C PRO A 167 0.28 -14.13 -16.14
N LEU A 168 1.09 -13.94 -15.10
CA LEU A 168 2.55 -13.79 -15.25
C LEU A 168 3.19 -15.08 -15.78
N ASN A 169 2.70 -16.23 -15.30
CA ASN A 169 3.08 -17.56 -15.77
C ASN A 169 1.90 -18.21 -16.48
N VAL A 170 2.13 -18.64 -17.72
CA VAL A 170 1.15 -19.40 -18.50
C VAL A 170 1.63 -20.84 -18.61
N ASP A 171 0.97 -21.70 -17.84
CA ASP A 171 1.24 -23.13 -17.85
C ASP A 171 -0.05 -23.92 -17.56
N SER A 172 -0.38 -24.83 -18.47
CA SER A 172 -1.53 -25.73 -18.36
C SER A 172 -1.13 -27.16 -17.96
N SER A 173 0.17 -27.46 -17.88
CA SER A 173 0.71 -28.80 -17.65
C SER A 173 0.15 -29.43 -16.36
N ASP A 174 0.11 -28.65 -15.28
CA ASP A 174 -0.42 -29.10 -13.99
C ASP A 174 -1.91 -29.44 -14.04
N CYS A 175 -2.72 -28.74 -14.85
CA CYS A 175 -4.11 -29.13 -15.05
C CYS A 175 -4.22 -30.38 -15.91
N VAL A 176 -3.47 -30.47 -17.01
CA VAL A 176 -3.53 -31.56 -17.98
C VAL A 176 -3.21 -32.90 -17.31
N PHE A 177 -2.16 -32.94 -16.50
CA PHE A 177 -1.73 -34.14 -15.77
C PHE A 177 -2.31 -34.25 -14.36
N GLY A 178 -3.10 -33.26 -13.94
CA GLY A 178 -3.71 -33.18 -12.62
C GLY A 178 -5.16 -33.66 -12.53
N PRO A 179 -5.83 -33.42 -11.39
CA PRO A 179 -7.23 -33.80 -11.20
C PRO A 179 -8.18 -33.09 -12.19
N GLN A 180 -7.81 -31.91 -12.68
CA GLN A 180 -8.57 -31.13 -13.65
C GLN A 180 -8.69 -31.88 -14.98
N GLY A 181 -7.58 -32.37 -15.55
CA GLY A 181 -7.55 -33.14 -16.79
C GLY A 181 -8.26 -34.49 -16.70
N LEU A 182 -8.22 -35.12 -15.51
CA LEU A 182 -8.97 -36.35 -15.25
C LEU A 182 -10.49 -36.13 -15.24
N PHE A 183 -10.93 -34.98 -14.73
CA PHE A 183 -12.35 -34.63 -14.62
C PHE A 183 -12.90 -34.05 -15.94
N TYR A 184 -12.24 -33.06 -16.52
CA TYR A 184 -12.65 -32.35 -17.73
C TYR A 184 -12.11 -33.01 -19.01
N LYS A 185 -12.51 -34.24 -19.28
CA LYS A 185 -11.97 -35.04 -20.41
C LYS A 185 -12.21 -34.46 -21.79
N GLU A 186 -13.27 -33.67 -21.95
CA GLU A 186 -13.69 -33.08 -23.22
C GLU A 186 -13.19 -31.63 -23.39
N LEU A 187 -12.58 -31.05 -22.35
CA LEU A 187 -12.08 -29.69 -22.40
C LEU A 187 -10.75 -29.64 -23.15
N ASP A 188 -10.64 -28.68 -24.06
CA ASP A 188 -9.36 -28.37 -24.71
C ASP A 188 -8.47 -27.54 -23.78
N PHE A 189 -7.52 -28.20 -23.14
CA PHE A 189 -6.56 -27.57 -22.22
C PHE A 189 -5.53 -26.67 -22.92
N SER A 190 -5.47 -26.62 -24.26
CA SER A 190 -4.55 -25.70 -24.95
C SER A 190 -4.88 -24.24 -24.69
N ASN A 191 -6.13 -23.94 -24.34
CA ASN A 191 -6.60 -22.58 -24.07
C ASN A 191 -6.50 -22.18 -22.61
N VAL A 192 -6.19 -23.12 -21.71
CA VAL A 192 -6.07 -22.89 -20.28
C VAL A 192 -4.85 -22.03 -20.00
N LEU A 193 -5.06 -20.90 -19.33
CA LEU A 193 -4.00 -19.93 -19.07
C LEU A 193 -3.21 -20.22 -17.79
N ASN A 194 -3.81 -20.69 -16.71
CA ASN A 194 -3.08 -20.93 -15.46
C ASN A 194 -3.75 -21.97 -14.56
N CYS A 195 -2.93 -22.86 -14.03
CA CYS A 195 -3.31 -23.98 -13.16
C CYS A 195 -2.69 -23.91 -11.75
N GLU A 196 -1.93 -22.86 -11.47
CA GLU A 196 -1.26 -22.70 -10.19
C GLU A 196 -2.32 -22.45 -9.10
N ARG A 197 -2.11 -23.02 -7.91
CA ARG A 197 -2.98 -22.76 -6.75
C ARG A 197 -2.99 -21.27 -6.35
N ARG A 198 -1.87 -20.58 -6.60
CA ARG A 198 -1.69 -19.15 -6.34
C ARG A 198 -1.23 -18.42 -7.61
N PRO A 199 -2.14 -18.06 -8.53
CA PRO A 199 -1.77 -17.33 -9.73
C PRO A 199 -1.28 -15.91 -9.38
N THR A 200 -0.36 -15.39 -10.19
CA THR A 200 -0.04 -13.96 -10.21
C THR A 200 -0.55 -13.33 -11.50
N ILE A 201 -1.47 -12.38 -11.39
CA ILE A 201 -2.09 -11.67 -12.50
C ILE A 201 -1.48 -10.27 -12.62
N VAL A 202 -1.22 -9.86 -13.86
CA VAL A 202 -0.72 -8.54 -14.23
C VAL A 202 -1.62 -7.90 -15.28
N ASP A 203 -1.64 -6.58 -15.32
CA ASP A 203 -2.34 -5.84 -16.36
C ASP A 203 -1.67 -5.99 -17.73
N LEU A 204 -2.43 -5.73 -18.79
CA LEU A 204 -1.92 -5.73 -20.15
C LEU A 204 -1.23 -4.38 -20.50
N PRO A 205 -0.37 -4.37 -21.51
CA PRO A 205 0.16 -3.12 -22.05
C PRO A 205 -0.91 -2.35 -22.87
N PRO A 206 -0.78 -1.02 -23.01
CA PRO A 206 -1.69 -0.21 -23.83
C PRO A 206 -1.86 -0.68 -25.27
N THR A 207 -0.84 -1.30 -25.85
CA THR A 207 -0.87 -1.87 -27.20
C THR A 207 -1.86 -3.02 -27.35
N MET A 208 -2.19 -3.71 -26.25
CA MET A 208 -3.12 -4.85 -26.24
C MET A 208 -4.57 -4.46 -25.99
N PHE A 209 -4.88 -3.18 -25.73
CA PHE A 209 -6.25 -2.74 -25.43
C PHE A 209 -7.24 -3.08 -26.55
N ASN A 210 -6.83 -2.95 -27.82
CA ASN A 210 -7.70 -3.23 -28.97
C ASN A 210 -7.75 -4.71 -29.39
N ASN A 211 -7.01 -5.59 -28.71
CA ASN A 211 -7.02 -7.03 -29.00
C ASN A 211 -8.42 -7.61 -28.70
N THR A 212 -8.96 -8.43 -29.60
CA THR A 212 -10.31 -9.02 -29.47
C THR A 212 -10.42 -10.09 -28.39
N ASP A 213 -9.32 -10.78 -28.15
CA ASP A 213 -9.29 -12.00 -27.36
C ASP A 213 -8.99 -11.65 -25.90
N PHE A 214 -7.99 -10.78 -25.68
CA PHE A 214 -7.52 -10.40 -24.35
C PHE A 214 -7.86 -8.96 -23.96
N GLY A 215 -8.16 -8.06 -24.91
CA GLY A 215 -8.37 -6.64 -24.64
C GLY A 215 -9.84 -6.26 -24.41
N LYS A 216 -10.16 -5.01 -24.76
CA LYS A 216 -11.51 -4.44 -24.81
C LYS A 216 -12.30 -4.46 -23.49
N ILE A 217 -11.59 -4.47 -22.37
CA ILE A 217 -12.17 -4.25 -21.04
C ILE A 217 -11.96 -2.79 -20.67
N PRO A 218 -12.99 -2.05 -20.24
CA PRO A 218 -12.81 -0.65 -19.83
C PRO A 218 -11.89 -0.59 -18.62
N PHE A 219 -11.11 0.50 -18.49
CA PHE A 219 -10.15 0.71 -17.39
C PHE A 219 -8.97 -0.28 -17.33
N CYS A 220 -8.85 -1.20 -18.29
CA CYS A 220 -7.68 -2.08 -18.43
C CYS A 220 -6.53 -1.43 -19.20
N CYS A 221 -5.45 -2.21 -19.22
CA CYS A 221 -4.41 -2.20 -20.23
C CYS A 221 -3.50 -0.97 -20.14
N ARG A 222 -3.02 -0.66 -18.94
CA ARG A 222 -2.17 0.51 -18.64
C ARG A 222 -0.85 0.10 -17.99
N ASN A 223 -0.31 -1.07 -18.33
CA ASN A 223 0.87 -1.64 -17.66
C ASN A 223 0.71 -1.67 -16.13
N GLY A 224 -0.52 -1.81 -15.64
CA GLY A 224 -0.79 -1.89 -14.22
C GLY A 224 -0.66 -0.56 -13.49
N THR A 225 -0.85 0.56 -14.21
CA THR A 225 -0.89 1.90 -13.63
C THR A 225 -2.28 2.19 -13.07
N ILE A 226 -2.36 2.47 -11.77
CA ILE A 226 -3.54 3.00 -11.09
C ILE A 226 -3.14 4.29 -10.39
N LEU A 227 -3.71 5.41 -10.83
CA LEU A 227 -3.40 6.74 -10.29
C LEU A 227 -4.23 7.05 -9.04
N PRO A 228 -3.82 8.03 -8.21
CA PRO A 228 -4.67 8.54 -7.16
C PRO A 228 -5.89 9.30 -7.73
N PRO A 229 -7.04 9.26 -7.04
CA PRO A 229 -8.26 9.98 -7.45
C PRO A 229 -8.09 11.50 -7.43
N THR A 230 -7.14 12.03 -6.67
CA THR A 230 -6.80 13.46 -6.68
C THR A 230 -6.13 13.91 -7.99
N MET A 231 -5.46 12.99 -8.69
CA MET A 231 -4.79 13.25 -9.95
C MET A 231 -5.75 13.05 -11.13
N ASP A 232 -6.35 11.87 -11.21
CA ASP A 232 -7.34 11.54 -12.24
C ASP A 232 -8.28 10.41 -11.76
N PRO A 233 -9.52 10.75 -11.37
CA PRO A 233 -10.52 9.75 -10.97
C PRO A 233 -10.80 8.70 -12.05
N SER A 234 -10.69 9.05 -13.33
CA SER A 234 -10.94 8.12 -14.44
C SER A 234 -9.87 7.05 -14.58
N LEU A 235 -8.68 7.31 -14.03
CA LEU A 235 -7.53 6.40 -14.05
C LEU A 235 -7.28 5.72 -12.69
N SER A 236 -8.21 5.88 -11.74
CA SER A 236 -8.09 5.38 -10.36
C SER A 236 -8.65 3.98 -10.13
N SER A 237 -9.04 3.26 -11.18
CA SER A 237 -9.47 1.87 -11.09
C SER A 237 -8.94 1.05 -12.25
N SER A 238 -8.69 -0.24 -12.06
CA SER A 238 -8.35 -1.22 -13.10
C SER A 238 -9.33 -2.38 -13.05
N ARG A 239 -9.66 -2.94 -14.21
CA ARG A 239 -10.66 -4.01 -14.35
C ARG A 239 -10.21 -5.08 -15.31
N PHE A 240 -10.53 -6.32 -14.98
CA PHE A 240 -10.34 -7.47 -15.84
C PHE A 240 -11.40 -8.54 -15.55
N GLN A 241 -11.64 -9.43 -16.50
CA GLN A 241 -12.59 -10.52 -16.39
C GLN A 241 -11.85 -11.84 -16.51
N ILE A 242 -12.24 -12.82 -15.70
CA ILE A 242 -11.65 -14.16 -15.67
C ILE A 242 -12.74 -15.21 -15.82
N GLN A 243 -12.47 -16.25 -16.61
CA GLN A 243 -13.26 -17.46 -16.66
C GLN A 243 -12.62 -18.51 -15.76
N VAL A 244 -13.36 -18.97 -14.77
CA VAL A 244 -12.89 -19.91 -13.75
C VAL A 244 -13.68 -21.20 -13.85
N PHE A 245 -12.98 -22.33 -13.95
CA PHE A 245 -13.57 -23.66 -13.92
C PHE A 245 -13.51 -24.24 -12.50
N LYS A 246 -14.61 -24.85 -12.07
CA LYS A 246 -14.83 -25.37 -10.72
C LYS A 246 -14.46 -26.84 -10.65
N MET A 247 -14.08 -27.34 -9.47
CA MET A 247 -13.89 -28.78 -9.26
C MET A 247 -14.94 -29.38 -8.31
N PRO A 248 -15.26 -30.68 -8.45
CA PRO A 248 -16.04 -31.40 -7.46
C PRO A 248 -15.46 -31.28 -6.04
N PRO A 249 -16.30 -31.19 -4.99
CA PRO A 249 -17.77 -31.35 -5.00
C PRO A 249 -18.56 -30.07 -5.30
N ASN A 250 -17.91 -28.92 -5.44
CA ASN A 250 -18.58 -27.61 -5.48
C ASN A 250 -18.95 -27.15 -6.90
N LEU A 251 -19.61 -27.99 -7.70
CA LEU A 251 -19.95 -27.63 -9.09
C LEU A 251 -21.21 -26.75 -9.21
N ASN A 252 -22.11 -26.75 -8.22
CA ASN A 252 -23.41 -26.06 -8.31
C ASN A 252 -23.32 -24.59 -8.78
N ARG A 253 -24.04 -24.26 -9.87
CA ARG A 253 -24.09 -22.91 -10.48
C ARG A 253 -24.51 -21.77 -9.57
N SER A 254 -25.16 -22.07 -8.44
CA SER A 254 -25.62 -21.08 -7.46
C SER A 254 -24.68 -20.95 -6.26
N LYS A 255 -23.75 -21.91 -6.08
CA LYS A 255 -22.82 -21.93 -4.93
C LYS A 255 -21.43 -21.49 -5.39
N PHE A 256 -20.98 -20.38 -4.83
CA PHE A 256 -19.70 -19.78 -5.17
C PHE A 256 -18.86 -19.57 -3.91
N SER A 257 -17.54 -19.71 -4.05
CA SER A 257 -16.59 -19.45 -2.99
C SER A 257 -15.57 -18.44 -3.51
N PRO A 258 -15.36 -17.30 -2.85
CA PRO A 258 -14.36 -16.34 -3.30
C PRO A 258 -12.96 -16.90 -3.04
N PRO A 259 -11.95 -16.48 -3.83
CA PRO A 259 -10.56 -16.67 -3.46
C PRO A 259 -10.20 -16.00 -2.13
N HIS A 260 -9.12 -16.45 -1.51
CA HIS A 260 -8.65 -15.94 -0.22
C HIS A 260 -7.17 -15.53 -0.29
N ASN A 261 -6.63 -14.99 0.80
CA ASN A 261 -5.22 -14.57 0.90
C ASN A 261 -4.78 -13.64 -0.24
N TRP A 262 -5.62 -12.65 -0.53
CA TRP A 262 -5.35 -11.66 -1.57
C TRP A 262 -4.09 -10.86 -1.23
N GLU A 263 -3.26 -10.61 -2.24
CA GLU A 263 -2.03 -9.85 -2.10
C GLU A 263 -1.80 -9.04 -3.37
N ILE A 264 -1.55 -7.73 -3.22
CA ILE A 264 -1.26 -6.83 -4.32
C ILE A 264 0.09 -6.14 -4.08
N LYS A 265 0.96 -6.19 -5.10
CA LYS A 265 2.28 -5.55 -5.08
C LYS A 265 2.47 -4.65 -6.29
N GLY A 266 3.30 -3.62 -6.16
CA GLY A 266 3.73 -2.75 -7.24
C GLY A 266 5.23 -2.46 -7.17
N THR A 267 5.78 -1.75 -8.17
CA THR A 267 7.24 -1.52 -8.25
C THR A 267 7.72 -0.45 -7.26
N LEU A 268 7.05 0.72 -7.24
CA LEU A 268 7.38 1.90 -6.44
C LEU A 268 6.13 2.39 -5.71
N ASN A 269 5.53 1.46 -4.97
CA ASN A 269 4.26 1.65 -4.30
C ASN A 269 4.40 1.20 -2.83
N PRO A 270 3.59 1.78 -1.93
CA PRO A 270 3.53 1.32 -0.55
C PRO A 270 3.12 -0.16 -0.48
N ASP A 271 3.57 -0.83 0.57
CA ASP A 271 3.14 -2.20 0.84
C ASP A 271 1.70 -2.20 1.35
N TYR A 272 0.88 -3.12 0.81
CA TYR A 272 -0.53 -3.26 1.14
C TYR A 272 -0.77 -4.57 1.90
N ALA A 273 -1.49 -4.49 3.01
CA ALA A 273 -2.09 -5.66 3.65
C ALA A 273 -3.58 -5.74 3.29
N CYS A 274 -3.96 -6.83 2.64
CA CYS A 274 -5.35 -7.10 2.29
C CYS A 274 -6.03 -7.99 3.32
N GLY A 275 -7.29 -7.69 3.62
CA GLY A 275 -8.15 -8.49 4.49
C GLY A 275 -8.81 -9.68 3.78
N ASN A 276 -9.68 -10.37 4.51
CA ASN A 276 -10.49 -11.45 3.97
C ASN A 276 -11.64 -10.92 3.09
N PRO A 277 -12.11 -11.70 2.10
CA PRO A 277 -13.25 -11.32 1.27
C PRO A 277 -14.56 -11.27 2.08
N ILE A 278 -15.21 -10.10 2.09
CA ILE A 278 -16.52 -9.90 2.72
C ILE A 278 -17.63 -9.99 1.67
N ARG A 279 -18.72 -10.69 1.99
CA ARG A 279 -19.91 -10.79 1.12
C ARG A 279 -20.67 -9.47 1.19
N VAL A 280 -20.83 -8.79 0.07
CA VAL A 280 -21.46 -7.46 -0.02
C VAL A 280 -22.63 -7.48 -0.99
N SER A 281 -23.45 -6.42 -0.95
CA SER A 281 -24.53 -6.26 -1.91
C SER A 281 -24.02 -6.33 -3.35
N PRO A 282 -24.73 -7.04 -4.25
CA PRO A 282 -24.34 -7.17 -5.65
C PRO A 282 -24.00 -5.85 -6.32
N SER A 283 -22.86 -5.79 -7.00
CA SER A 283 -22.47 -4.62 -7.80
C SER A 283 -23.40 -4.46 -9.00
N GLU A 284 -23.77 -3.22 -9.32
CA GLU A 284 -24.53 -2.88 -10.53
C GLU A 284 -23.62 -2.26 -11.59
N SER A 285 -23.82 -2.66 -12.84
CA SER A 285 -23.10 -2.13 -14.00
C SER A 285 -24.09 -1.77 -15.11
N PRO A 286 -23.83 -0.74 -15.95
CA PRO A 286 -24.71 -0.40 -17.06
C PRO A 286 -24.85 -1.58 -18.03
N ASP A 287 -26.08 -1.93 -18.42
CA ASP A 287 -26.32 -3.00 -19.40
C ASP A 287 -25.98 -2.50 -20.82
N PRO A 288 -24.95 -3.07 -21.48
CA PRO A 288 -24.60 -2.68 -22.84
C PRO A 288 -25.65 -3.09 -23.88
N THR A 289 -26.55 -4.02 -23.55
CA THR A 289 -27.58 -4.55 -24.47
C THR A 289 -28.89 -3.76 -24.42
N HIS A 290 -29.25 -3.23 -23.25
CA HIS A 290 -30.51 -2.49 -23.04
C HIS A 290 -30.30 -1.22 -22.17
N PRO A 291 -29.67 -0.16 -22.68
CA PRO A 291 -29.61 1.12 -21.97
C PRO A 291 -31.02 1.73 -21.83
N PRO A 292 -31.47 2.19 -20.65
CA PRO A 292 -30.68 2.59 -19.49
C PRO A 292 -30.72 1.60 -18.31
N SER A 293 -30.98 0.32 -18.55
CA SER A 293 -31.04 -0.67 -17.46
C SER A 293 -29.64 -1.00 -16.91
N ASN A 294 -29.57 -1.30 -15.62
CA ASN A 294 -28.37 -1.82 -14.97
C ASN A 294 -28.47 -3.34 -14.85
N LYS A 295 -27.36 -4.03 -15.10
CA LYS A 295 -27.18 -5.45 -14.81
C LYS A 295 -26.50 -5.61 -13.46
N SER A 296 -27.14 -6.36 -12.56
CA SER A 296 -26.59 -6.72 -11.27
C SER A 296 -25.72 -7.98 -11.35
N ALA A 297 -24.64 -8.03 -10.57
CA ALA A 297 -23.84 -9.23 -10.40
C ALA A 297 -24.66 -10.33 -9.70
N ILE A 298 -24.34 -11.60 -9.97
CA ILE A 298 -24.98 -12.74 -9.30
C ILE A 298 -24.53 -12.83 -7.84
N ALA A 299 -23.29 -12.43 -7.59
CA ALA A 299 -22.59 -12.60 -6.33
C ALA A 299 -21.40 -11.64 -6.28
N SER A 300 -21.22 -10.93 -5.16
CA SER A 300 -20.16 -9.93 -5.00
C SER A 300 -19.42 -10.11 -3.68
N TRP A 301 -18.09 -10.05 -3.75
CA TRP A 301 -17.24 -9.92 -2.57
C TRP A 301 -16.36 -8.69 -2.68
N GLN A 302 -16.08 -8.08 -1.54
CA GLN A 302 -15.12 -6.99 -1.42
C GLN A 302 -13.94 -7.45 -0.57
N VAL A 303 -12.73 -7.10 -1.00
CA VAL A 303 -11.50 -7.22 -0.25
C VAL A 303 -10.97 -5.82 -0.05
N VAL A 304 -10.68 -5.46 1.20
CA VAL A 304 -10.12 -4.16 1.53
C VAL A 304 -8.63 -4.31 1.80
N CYS A 305 -7.80 -3.49 1.16
CA CYS A 305 -6.37 -3.44 1.40
C CYS A 305 -5.95 -2.06 1.90
N ASN A 306 -5.11 -2.03 2.94
CA ASN A 306 -4.61 -0.81 3.54
C ASN A 306 -3.08 -0.76 3.47
N ILE A 307 -2.54 0.45 3.39
CA ILE A 307 -1.09 0.68 3.39
C ILE A 307 -0.52 0.33 4.76
N THR A 308 0.46 -0.57 4.77
CA THR A 308 1.21 -0.91 5.97
C THR A 308 2.49 -0.08 6.04
N ASN A 309 2.56 0.84 7.00
CA ASN A 309 3.81 1.51 7.33
C ASN A 309 4.60 0.63 8.32
N THR A 310 5.31 -0.38 7.83
CA THR A 310 6.27 -1.06 8.70
C THR A 310 7.40 -0.06 8.99
N LYS A 311 7.69 0.20 10.26
CA LYS A 311 8.70 1.21 10.71
C LYS A 311 10.13 0.92 10.25
N ARG A 312 10.35 -0.09 9.41
CA ARG A 312 11.66 -0.69 9.13
C ARG A 312 11.95 -0.90 7.64
N GLU A 313 11.01 -0.60 6.75
CA GLU A 313 11.30 -0.62 5.32
C GLU A 313 12.05 0.64 4.91
N ALA A 314 13.10 0.42 4.12
CA ALA A 314 13.81 1.47 3.42
C ALA A 314 12.81 2.26 2.57
N ARG A 315 12.82 3.60 2.70
CA ARG A 315 12.08 4.46 1.75
C ARG A 315 12.67 4.23 0.35
N LYS A 316 11.98 4.54 -0.75
CA LYS A 316 12.59 4.44 -2.09
C LYS A 316 13.02 5.79 -2.69
N CYS A 317 12.75 6.89 -1.97
CA CYS A 317 13.16 8.24 -2.34
C CYS A 317 13.77 9.03 -1.18
N CYS A 318 14.65 9.98 -1.51
CA CYS A 318 15.31 10.86 -0.55
C CYS A 318 15.14 12.34 -0.88
N VAL A 319 15.20 13.18 0.16
CA VAL A 319 15.17 14.65 0.05
C VAL A 319 16.49 15.25 0.51
N SER A 320 16.94 16.30 -0.16
CA SER A 320 18.06 17.16 0.23
C SER A 320 17.58 18.59 0.40
N PHE A 321 18.17 19.31 1.36
CA PHE A 321 17.82 20.69 1.66
C PHE A 321 18.96 21.64 1.33
N SER A 322 18.62 22.77 0.75
CA SER A 322 19.56 23.85 0.48
C SER A 322 18.86 25.20 0.57
N ALA A 323 19.62 26.28 0.70
CA ALA A 323 19.05 27.62 0.83
C ALA A 323 19.99 28.68 0.29
N TYR A 324 19.46 29.82 -0.16
CA TYR A 324 20.25 30.96 -0.64
C TYR A 324 21.25 31.51 0.40
N TYR A 325 21.01 31.28 1.69
CA TYR A 325 21.85 31.75 2.80
C TYR A 325 22.88 30.71 3.27
N ASN A 326 23.00 29.56 2.60
CA ASN A 326 23.97 28.53 2.93
C ASN A 326 24.56 27.91 1.65
N GLU A 327 25.88 27.94 1.53
CA GLU A 327 26.58 27.40 0.35
C GLU A 327 26.54 25.87 0.28
N SER A 328 26.33 25.20 1.42
CA SER A 328 26.25 23.76 1.51
C SER A 328 24.83 23.23 1.30
N VAL A 329 24.74 22.06 0.69
CA VAL A 329 23.53 21.23 0.66
C VAL A 329 23.57 20.25 1.82
N VAL A 330 22.47 20.16 2.56
CA VAL A 330 22.25 19.10 3.55
C VAL A 330 21.64 17.90 2.81
N PRO A 331 22.39 16.79 2.62
CA PRO A 331 21.86 15.61 1.96
C PRO A 331 20.89 14.84 2.86
N CYS A 332 20.25 13.84 2.28
CA CYS A 332 19.46 12.87 3.03
C CYS A 332 20.33 12.03 3.98
N ASN A 333 19.68 11.36 4.92
CA ASN A 333 20.34 10.45 5.85
C ASN A 333 21.03 9.29 5.11
N THR A 334 22.12 8.81 5.70
CA THR A 334 22.83 7.63 5.20
C THR A 334 21.92 6.41 5.23
N CYS A 335 22.04 5.56 4.21
CA CYS A 335 21.24 4.35 4.04
C CYS A 335 19.73 4.56 4.07
N ALA A 336 19.23 5.74 3.67
CA ALA A 336 17.81 6.05 3.65
C ALA A 336 16.96 5.05 2.84
N CYS A 337 17.49 4.55 1.72
CA CYS A 337 16.87 3.54 0.87
C CYS A 337 17.50 2.15 1.03
N GLY A 338 18.19 1.91 2.14
CA GLY A 338 18.78 0.62 2.49
C GLY A 338 20.22 0.46 2.01
N CYS A 339 21.00 -0.28 2.80
CA CYS A 339 22.39 -0.62 2.49
C CYS A 339 22.62 -2.11 2.72
N SER A 340 23.20 -2.80 1.72
CA SER A 340 23.61 -4.19 1.86
C SER A 340 24.99 -4.26 2.53
N ASN A 341 25.02 -4.79 3.75
CA ASN A 341 26.23 -5.16 4.49
C ASN A 341 27.31 -4.05 4.63
N PRO A 342 27.01 -2.94 5.34
CA PRO A 342 27.87 -1.74 5.40
C PRO A 342 29.11 -1.87 6.29
N GLU A 343 29.15 -2.86 7.21
CA GLU A 343 30.06 -2.87 8.37
C GLU A 343 31.58 -2.89 8.07
N ARG A 344 32.00 -3.01 6.81
CA ARG A 344 33.42 -3.06 6.44
C ARG A 344 33.94 -1.89 5.60
N THR A 345 33.09 -1.01 5.06
CA THR A 345 33.54 0.03 4.09
C THR A 345 33.04 1.44 4.39
N CYS A 346 31.86 1.58 5.00
CA CYS A 346 31.25 2.87 5.32
C CYS A 346 30.36 2.75 6.57
N SER A 347 30.07 3.86 7.25
CA SER A 347 29.13 3.85 8.38
C SER A 347 27.70 4.12 7.90
N ALA A 348 26.79 3.21 8.25
CA ALA A 348 25.36 3.35 8.03
C ALA A 348 24.65 4.25 9.06
N THR A 349 25.35 4.65 10.12
CA THR A 349 24.79 5.43 11.24
C THR A 349 25.40 6.82 11.35
N SER A 350 26.55 7.07 10.72
CA SER A 350 27.16 8.39 10.69
C SER A 350 26.28 9.37 9.94
N GLN A 351 26.24 10.61 10.41
CA GLN A 351 25.58 11.72 9.72
C GLN A 351 26.16 11.92 8.32
N ALA A 352 25.28 12.16 7.35
CA ALA A 352 25.70 12.44 5.98
C ALA A 352 26.46 13.77 5.90
N MET A 353 27.51 13.81 5.09
CA MET A 353 28.37 14.99 4.95
C MET A 353 27.71 16.06 4.09
N LEU A 354 27.92 17.33 4.47
CA LEU A 354 27.50 18.47 3.65
C LEU A 354 28.14 18.40 2.25
N LEU A 355 27.35 18.73 1.23
CA LEU A 355 27.75 18.62 -0.17
C LEU A 355 27.77 19.98 -0.86
N PRO A 356 28.64 20.19 -1.86
CA PRO A 356 28.49 21.31 -2.77
C PRO A 356 27.27 21.08 -3.69
N PRO A 357 26.58 22.15 -4.16
CA PRO A 357 25.36 22.01 -4.97
C PRO A 357 25.51 21.15 -6.23
N GLU A 358 26.68 21.18 -6.89
CA GLU A 358 26.92 20.42 -8.12
C GLU A 358 26.98 18.90 -7.87
N ALA A 359 27.22 18.46 -6.62
CA ALA A 359 27.23 17.05 -6.27
C ALA A 359 25.85 16.39 -6.38
N LEU A 360 24.77 17.18 -6.37
CA LEU A 360 23.39 16.68 -6.56
C LEU A 360 23.16 16.11 -7.95
N LEU A 361 23.95 16.51 -8.96
CA LEU A 361 23.88 16.01 -10.33
C LEU A 361 24.83 14.83 -10.58
N VAL A 362 25.50 14.33 -9.54
CA VAL A 362 26.44 13.23 -9.63
C VAL A 362 25.85 12.01 -8.90
N PRO A 363 25.98 10.80 -9.47
CA PRO A 363 25.52 9.58 -8.81
C PRO A 363 26.24 9.37 -7.49
N PHE A 364 25.56 8.73 -6.54
CA PHE A 364 26.02 8.66 -5.15
C PHE A 364 27.48 8.14 -5.02
N GLN A 365 27.83 7.11 -5.78
CA GLN A 365 29.15 6.46 -5.74
C GLN A 365 30.30 7.46 -5.98
N ASN A 366 30.05 8.50 -6.77
CA ASN A 366 31.04 9.50 -7.17
C ASN A 366 30.95 10.80 -6.33
N ARG A 367 30.07 10.86 -5.32
CA ARG A 367 29.95 12.04 -4.44
C ARG A 367 31.03 12.12 -3.37
N THR A 368 31.67 11.00 -3.02
CA THR A 368 32.67 10.91 -1.94
C THR A 368 33.84 11.88 -2.11
N GLU A 369 34.39 11.98 -3.33
CA GLU A 369 35.51 12.89 -3.61
C GLU A 369 35.10 14.36 -3.47
N LYS A 370 33.90 14.71 -3.99
CA LYS A 370 33.33 16.05 -3.87
C LYS A 370 33.04 16.43 -2.42
N ALA A 371 32.50 15.50 -1.64
CA ALA A 371 32.23 15.70 -0.22
C ALA A 371 33.52 15.94 0.58
N ARG A 372 34.60 15.19 0.28
CA ARG A 372 35.91 15.39 0.93
C ARG A 372 36.51 16.75 0.57
N ALA A 373 36.54 17.10 -0.71
CA ALA A 373 37.06 18.39 -1.17
C ALA A 373 36.26 19.55 -0.58
N TRP A 374 34.93 19.42 -0.50
CA TRP A 374 34.07 20.44 0.10
C TRP A 374 34.30 20.58 1.61
N ALA A 375 34.43 19.47 2.33
CA ALA A 375 34.75 19.48 3.75
C ALA A 375 36.11 20.14 4.02
N GLU A 376 37.11 19.93 3.15
CA GLU A 376 38.41 20.60 3.26
C GLU A 376 38.27 22.13 3.07
N ILE A 377 37.54 22.57 2.02
CA ILE A 377 37.29 23.98 1.72
C ILE A 377 36.53 24.69 2.86
N GLN A 378 35.51 24.02 3.41
CA GLN A 378 34.64 24.56 4.45
C GLN A 378 35.15 24.27 5.88
N HIS A 379 36.34 23.68 6.01
CA HIS A 379 36.95 23.28 7.29
C HIS A 379 36.04 22.42 8.18
N LEU A 380 35.33 21.46 7.57
CA LEU A 380 34.44 20.52 8.23
C LEU A 380 35.15 19.21 8.57
N ASN A 381 34.73 18.57 9.66
CA ASN A 381 35.25 17.27 10.06
C ASN A 381 34.80 16.18 9.07
N VAL A 382 35.73 15.32 8.66
CA VAL A 382 35.45 14.15 7.82
C VAL A 382 35.35 12.89 8.70
N PRO A 383 34.19 12.23 8.78
CA PRO A 383 34.03 11.01 9.57
C PRO A 383 34.90 9.85 9.05
N ASN A 384 35.40 9.02 9.95
CA ASN A 384 36.10 7.77 9.65
C ASN A 384 35.53 6.63 10.53
N PRO A 385 34.86 5.60 9.96
CA PRO A 385 34.65 5.35 8.53
C PRO A 385 33.71 6.38 7.87
N PHE A 386 33.86 6.53 6.55
CA PHE A 386 33.09 7.50 5.76
C PHE A 386 31.60 7.15 5.75
N PRO A 387 30.68 8.13 5.67
CA PRO A 387 29.24 7.84 5.65
C PRO A 387 28.79 7.10 4.39
N CYS A 388 27.92 6.09 4.54
CA CYS A 388 27.34 5.38 3.41
C CYS A 388 26.37 6.25 2.61
N GLY A 389 26.00 5.79 1.42
CA GLY A 389 25.01 6.48 0.60
C GLY A 389 23.58 6.29 0.98
N ASP A 390 22.74 7.17 0.44
CA ASP A 390 21.29 7.03 0.56
C ASP A 390 20.77 5.82 -0.24
N ASN A 391 21.44 5.46 -1.35
CA ASN A 391 21.08 4.39 -2.29
C ASN A 391 19.66 4.51 -2.88
N CYS A 392 19.16 5.75 -3.00
CA CYS A 392 17.80 6.00 -3.46
C CYS A 392 17.73 6.14 -4.98
N GLY A 393 16.72 5.50 -5.59
CA GLY A 393 16.47 5.60 -7.04
C GLY A 393 15.90 6.96 -7.46
N VAL A 394 15.28 7.69 -6.54
CA VAL A 394 14.78 9.05 -6.75
C VAL A 394 15.33 9.96 -5.65
N SER A 395 15.89 11.10 -6.06
CA SER A 395 16.34 12.14 -5.14
C SER A 395 15.65 13.46 -5.45
N ILE A 396 15.22 14.17 -4.42
CA ILE A 396 14.52 15.44 -4.52
C ILE A 396 15.35 16.50 -3.81
N ASN A 397 15.58 17.64 -4.46
CA ASN A 397 16.17 18.80 -3.80
C ASN A 397 15.09 19.86 -3.56
N TRP A 398 14.98 20.28 -2.30
CA TRP A 398 14.20 21.43 -1.89
C TRP A 398 15.15 22.58 -1.56
N HIS A 399 15.07 23.64 -2.34
CA HIS A 399 15.95 24.80 -2.24
C HIS A 399 15.17 26.06 -1.91
N LEU A 400 15.48 26.73 -0.80
CA LEU A 400 14.95 28.07 -0.53
C LEU A 400 15.65 29.10 -1.42
N VAL A 401 14.90 29.73 -2.32
CA VAL A 401 15.44 30.61 -3.37
C VAL A 401 15.51 32.06 -2.90
N THR A 402 14.42 32.56 -2.32
CA THR A 402 14.34 33.94 -1.81
C THR A 402 13.46 34.02 -0.58
N ASP A 403 13.76 34.98 0.29
CA ASP A 403 12.88 35.42 1.35
C ASP A 403 12.80 36.95 1.35
N HIS A 404 11.59 37.52 1.22
CA HIS A 404 11.37 38.96 1.20
C HIS A 404 10.13 39.34 2.04
N ARG A 405 9.77 40.64 2.07
CA ARG A 405 8.76 41.15 3.02
C ARG A 405 7.35 40.60 2.77
N SER A 406 6.95 40.48 1.51
CA SER A 406 5.59 40.08 1.11
C SER A 406 5.44 38.58 0.85
N GLY A 407 6.54 37.86 0.65
CA GLY A 407 6.53 36.47 0.21
C GLY A 407 7.92 35.85 0.24
N TRP A 408 7.99 34.61 -0.19
CA TRP A 408 9.22 33.84 -0.33
C TRP A 408 9.01 32.76 -1.40
N SER A 409 10.09 32.14 -1.85
CA SER A 409 9.99 31.10 -2.88
C SER A 409 10.93 29.94 -2.60
N ALA A 410 10.47 28.75 -3.00
CA ALA A 410 11.26 27.53 -2.98
C ALA A 410 11.36 26.95 -4.39
N ARG A 411 12.44 26.23 -4.67
CA ARG A 411 12.60 25.43 -5.88
C ARG A 411 12.59 23.96 -5.49
N ILE A 412 11.74 23.20 -6.15
CA ILE A 412 11.77 21.74 -6.10
C ILE A 412 12.46 21.23 -7.36
N THR A 413 13.42 20.33 -7.19
CA THR A 413 14.09 19.63 -8.30
C THR A 413 14.00 18.14 -8.07
N LEU A 414 13.43 17.42 -9.04
CA LEU A 414 13.26 15.98 -9.04
C LEU A 414 14.36 15.36 -9.90
N PHE A 415 15.04 14.34 -9.37
CA PHE A 415 16.06 13.57 -10.06
C PHE A 415 15.69 12.10 -10.07
N ASN A 416 15.64 11.50 -11.26
CA ASN A 416 15.46 10.07 -11.46
C ASN A 416 16.79 9.41 -11.80
N TRP A 417 17.29 8.61 -10.87
CA TRP A 417 18.50 7.79 -11.01
C TRP A 417 18.19 6.35 -11.44
N GLY A 418 16.92 6.01 -11.63
CA GLY A 418 16.47 4.71 -12.09
C GLY A 418 16.61 4.55 -13.61
N GLU A 419 16.57 3.29 -14.05
CA GLU A 419 16.64 2.91 -15.47
C GLU A 419 15.30 3.08 -16.20
N ALA A 420 14.20 3.23 -15.46
CA ALA A 420 12.86 3.41 -16.00
C ALA A 420 12.39 4.87 -15.87
N SER A 421 11.64 5.35 -16.88
CA SER A 421 11.03 6.68 -16.84
C SER A 421 9.69 6.65 -16.10
N PHE A 422 9.40 7.69 -15.33
CA PHE A 422 8.11 7.86 -14.67
C PHE A 422 7.15 8.68 -15.54
N ALA A 423 6.13 8.03 -16.07
CA ALA A 423 5.00 8.70 -16.70
C ALA A 423 3.97 9.14 -15.65
N ASP A 424 3.32 10.28 -15.87
CA ASP A 424 2.30 10.82 -14.98
C ASP A 424 2.77 10.98 -13.54
N TRP A 425 4.05 11.32 -13.34
CA TRP A 425 4.60 11.46 -11.99
C TRP A 425 3.89 12.57 -11.20
N PHE A 426 3.83 12.40 -9.89
CA PHE A 426 3.43 13.46 -8.97
C PHE A 426 4.32 13.50 -7.73
N ALA A 427 4.38 14.68 -7.12
CA ALA A 427 5.00 14.92 -5.83
C ALA A 427 4.00 15.65 -4.93
N ALA A 428 3.92 15.24 -3.66
CA ALA A 428 3.14 15.94 -2.67
C ALA A 428 4.04 16.40 -1.52
N VAL A 429 3.92 17.65 -1.13
CA VAL A 429 4.78 18.27 -0.13
C VAL A 429 3.90 18.81 1.00
N ARG A 430 4.10 18.29 2.20
CA ARG A 430 3.41 18.77 3.39
C ARG A 430 4.23 19.85 4.07
N MET A 431 3.61 21.01 4.23
CA MET A 431 4.17 22.15 4.94
C MET A 431 3.31 22.43 6.18
N GLU A 432 3.93 22.57 7.35
CA GLU A 432 3.17 22.77 8.60
C GLU A 432 2.52 24.15 8.67
N LYS A 433 3.31 25.21 8.45
CA LYS A 433 2.83 26.60 8.54
C LYS A 433 2.70 27.28 7.18
N ALA A 434 3.59 26.92 6.25
CA ALA A 434 3.75 27.57 4.96
C ALA A 434 2.61 27.29 3.95
N ALA A 435 1.88 26.19 4.09
CA ALA A 435 0.91 25.74 3.08
C ALA A 435 -0.19 26.79 2.80
N LYS A 436 -0.68 27.50 3.81
CA LYS A 436 -1.71 28.56 3.65
C LYS A 436 -1.24 29.75 2.82
N GLY A 437 0.08 29.91 2.71
CA GLY A 437 0.72 30.92 1.88
C GLY A 437 0.95 30.47 0.45
N PHE A 438 0.66 29.22 0.07
CA PHE A 438 0.89 28.73 -1.29
C PHE A 438 0.15 29.59 -2.33
N GLU A 439 0.87 30.03 -3.37
CA GLU A 439 0.30 30.80 -4.48
C GLU A 439 0.29 30.00 -5.77
N GLU A 440 1.45 29.52 -6.24
CA GLU A 440 1.58 28.91 -7.56
C GLU A 440 2.84 28.03 -7.68
N VAL A 441 2.80 27.04 -8.58
CA VAL A 441 3.97 26.28 -9.06
C VAL A 441 4.14 26.49 -10.55
N TYR A 442 5.19 27.22 -10.97
CA TYR A 442 5.22 27.76 -12.34
C TYR A 442 5.38 26.74 -13.47
N SER A 443 6.25 25.74 -13.29
CA SER A 443 6.59 24.76 -14.34
C SER A 443 5.78 23.46 -14.24
N PHE A 444 5.11 23.23 -13.11
CA PHE A 444 4.23 22.09 -12.87
C PHE A 444 2.77 22.55 -12.83
N ASN A 445 1.84 21.61 -12.67
CA ASN A 445 0.49 21.94 -12.18
C ASN A 445 0.49 21.66 -10.69
N GLY A 446 0.20 22.68 -9.87
CA GLY A 446 0.21 22.58 -8.42
C GLY A 446 -1.08 23.08 -7.79
N SER A 447 -1.56 22.40 -6.75
CA SER A 447 -2.71 22.83 -5.96
C SER A 447 -2.56 22.41 -4.49
N LEU A 448 -3.26 23.09 -3.59
CA LEU A 448 -3.47 22.58 -2.23
C LEU A 448 -4.49 21.45 -2.29
N LEU A 449 -4.21 20.32 -1.64
CA LEU A 449 -5.15 19.20 -1.57
C LEU A 449 -6.22 19.44 -0.51
N ASP A 450 -7.46 19.25 -0.92
CA ASP A 450 -8.60 19.20 -0.02
C ASP A 450 -8.59 17.88 0.77
N GLY A 451 -8.77 17.96 2.10
CA GLY A 451 -8.82 16.78 2.97
C GLY A 451 -7.47 16.24 3.45
N VAL A 452 -6.33 16.78 2.97
CA VAL A 452 -4.99 16.46 3.49
C VAL A 452 -4.27 17.74 3.93
N ASP A 453 -4.52 18.14 5.17
CA ASP A 453 -4.07 19.42 5.72
C ASP A 453 -2.60 19.75 5.42
N GLY A 454 -2.42 20.92 4.82
CA GLY A 454 -1.10 21.50 4.57
C GLY A 454 -0.32 20.86 3.41
N THR A 455 -0.99 20.09 2.54
CA THR A 455 -0.30 19.37 1.46
C THR A 455 -0.47 20.07 0.12
N ILE A 456 0.66 20.38 -0.52
CA ILE A 456 0.74 20.91 -1.88
C ILE A 456 0.99 19.73 -2.81
N PHE A 457 0.06 19.45 -3.71
CA PHE A 457 0.20 18.41 -4.72
C PHE A 457 0.68 19.02 -6.02
N MET A 458 1.63 18.36 -6.66
CA MET A 458 2.29 18.83 -7.88
C MET A 458 2.41 17.68 -8.86
N GLN A 459 2.08 17.95 -10.12
CA GLN A 459 2.23 16.98 -11.22
C GLN A 459 2.77 17.66 -12.47
N GLY A 460 3.35 16.88 -13.38
CA GLY A 460 3.78 17.41 -14.67
C GLY A 460 2.62 17.96 -15.50
N LYS A 461 2.88 19.00 -16.30
CA LYS A 461 1.90 19.51 -17.27
C LYS A 461 1.65 18.48 -18.36
N LYS A 462 0.46 18.51 -18.98
CA LYS A 462 0.12 17.61 -20.10
C LYS A 462 1.20 17.72 -21.20
N GLY A 463 1.81 16.58 -21.56
CA GLY A 463 2.91 16.50 -22.53
C GLY A 463 4.32 16.69 -21.94
N LEU A 464 4.43 17.09 -20.67
CA LEU A 464 5.68 17.22 -19.90
C LEU A 464 5.62 16.40 -18.59
N ASN A 465 4.74 15.41 -18.54
CA ASN A 465 4.45 14.52 -17.42
C ASN A 465 5.41 13.32 -17.32
N PHE A 466 6.57 13.38 -17.97
CA PHE A 466 7.58 12.32 -17.96
C PHE A 466 8.83 12.78 -17.20
N LEU A 467 9.19 12.07 -16.14
CA LEU A 467 10.50 12.17 -15.52
C LEU A 467 11.35 11.03 -16.08
N VAL A 468 12.19 11.36 -17.08
CA VAL A 468 12.98 10.39 -17.84
C VAL A 468 13.96 9.62 -16.96
N ALA A 469 14.39 8.45 -17.43
CA ALA A 469 15.39 7.62 -16.77
C ALA A 469 16.80 8.26 -16.76
N GLU A 470 17.68 7.72 -15.94
CA GLU A 470 19.12 8.04 -15.96
C GLU A 470 19.73 7.68 -17.33
N THR A 471 20.55 8.58 -17.87
CA THR A 471 21.26 8.38 -19.15
C THR A 471 22.76 8.55 -18.97
N ASP A 472 23.54 8.10 -19.95
CA ASP A 472 24.98 8.31 -19.93
C ASP A 472 25.34 9.79 -20.06
N GLY A 473 26.46 10.18 -19.45
CA GLY A 473 27.04 11.50 -19.61
C GLY A 473 27.53 11.74 -21.04
N SER A 474 27.86 12.98 -21.37
CA SER A 474 28.26 13.38 -22.73
C SER A 474 29.43 12.56 -23.29
N ASN A 475 30.41 12.21 -22.45
CA ASN A 475 31.44 11.23 -22.75
C ASN A 475 31.40 10.07 -21.75
N PRO A 476 30.79 8.92 -22.09
CA PRO A 476 30.63 7.79 -21.17
C PRO A 476 31.95 7.21 -20.61
N ARG A 477 33.11 7.55 -21.20
CA ARG A 477 34.43 7.11 -20.70
C ARG A 477 34.98 7.99 -19.58
N ARG A 478 34.45 9.19 -19.37
CA ARG A 478 34.97 10.19 -18.43
C ARG A 478 33.89 10.78 -17.54
N ASP A 479 32.72 11.03 -18.12
CA ASP A 479 31.61 11.68 -17.45
C ASP A 479 30.73 10.63 -16.77
N PRO A 480 30.30 10.87 -15.53
CA PRO A 480 29.35 9.99 -14.88
C PRO A 480 28.00 10.03 -15.59
N ARG A 481 27.17 9.03 -15.31
CA ARG A 481 25.75 9.04 -15.71
C ARG A 481 25.03 10.24 -15.09
N VAL A 482 24.00 10.71 -15.79
CA VAL A 482 23.21 11.89 -15.44
C VAL A 482 21.76 11.52 -15.21
N PRO A 483 21.12 12.05 -14.16
CA PRO A 483 19.75 11.70 -13.84
C PRO A 483 18.79 12.41 -14.80
N GLY A 484 17.62 11.80 -15.01
CA GLY A 484 16.49 12.55 -15.54
C GLY A 484 16.10 13.66 -14.56
N LYS A 485 15.82 14.86 -15.07
CA LYS A 485 15.64 16.05 -14.22
C LYS A 485 14.38 16.82 -14.59
N GLN A 486 13.58 17.14 -13.59
CA GLN A 486 12.51 18.15 -13.67
C GLN A 486 12.64 19.14 -12.52
N GLN A 487 12.28 20.40 -12.74
CA GLN A 487 12.33 21.42 -11.69
C GLN A 487 11.20 22.43 -11.84
N SER A 488 10.78 23.00 -10.72
CA SER A 488 9.86 24.14 -10.69
C SER A 488 10.14 25.05 -9.50
N VAL A 489 9.76 26.31 -9.63
CA VAL A 489 9.71 27.27 -8.53
C VAL A 489 8.28 27.33 -8.00
N ILE A 490 8.18 27.45 -6.68
CA ILE A 490 6.95 27.55 -5.89
C ILE A 490 6.96 28.91 -5.20
N SER A 491 5.88 29.68 -5.36
CA SER A 491 5.70 30.97 -4.70
C SER A 491 4.82 30.86 -3.47
N PHE A 492 5.18 31.60 -2.43
CA PHE A 492 4.44 31.68 -1.18
C PHE A 492 4.26 33.14 -0.72
N THR A 493 3.02 33.51 -0.37
CA THR A 493 2.70 34.76 0.31
C THR A 493 2.82 34.66 1.83
N LYS A 494 3.38 35.71 2.45
CA LYS A 494 3.39 35.85 3.91
C LYS A 494 2.08 36.42 4.47
N LYS A 495 1.18 36.92 3.60
CA LYS A 495 -0.09 37.55 4.01
C LYS A 495 -0.97 36.61 4.84
N ASN A 496 -1.01 35.33 4.44
CA ASN A 496 -1.84 34.31 5.06
C ASN A 496 -1.10 33.48 6.12
N THR A 497 0.18 33.78 6.36
CA THR A 497 1.07 33.04 7.27
C THR A 497 1.80 34.02 8.21
N PRO A 498 1.06 34.75 9.07
CA PRO A 498 1.67 35.72 9.97
C PRO A 498 2.65 35.03 10.94
N GLY A 499 3.84 35.62 11.08
CA GLY A 499 4.88 35.08 11.96
C GLY A 499 5.67 33.89 11.40
N ILE A 500 5.56 33.60 10.09
CA ILE A 500 6.36 32.56 9.44
C ILE A 500 7.87 32.87 9.52
N ASP A 501 8.64 31.93 10.04
CA ASP A 501 10.10 32.01 10.10
C ASP A 501 10.72 31.08 9.05
N VAL A 502 10.89 31.61 7.85
CA VAL A 502 11.39 30.86 6.68
C VAL A 502 12.80 30.32 6.94
N VAL A 503 13.68 31.14 7.53
CA VAL A 503 15.08 30.79 7.84
C VAL A 503 15.14 29.88 9.08
N GLY A 504 14.24 30.07 10.04
CA GLY A 504 14.14 29.24 11.25
C GLY A 504 13.57 27.84 11.03
N GLY A 505 13.13 27.51 9.81
CA GLY A 505 12.73 26.16 9.42
C GLY A 505 11.35 26.05 8.77
N ASP A 506 10.48 27.05 8.90
CA ASP A 506 9.10 26.97 8.39
C ASP A 506 9.02 26.92 6.85
N GLY A 507 10.11 27.27 6.15
CA GLY A 507 10.24 27.17 4.71
C GLY A 507 10.56 25.76 4.19
N PHE A 508 10.83 24.80 5.08
CA PHE A 508 11.15 23.41 4.72
C PHE A 508 9.94 22.48 4.95
N PRO A 509 9.78 21.45 4.12
CA PRO A 509 8.67 20.51 4.27
C PRO A 509 8.87 19.57 5.45
N SER A 510 7.76 19.21 6.10
CA SER A 510 7.77 18.17 7.14
C SER A 510 7.62 16.77 6.55
N LYS A 511 6.97 16.65 5.39
CA LYS A 511 6.88 15.40 4.62
C LYS A 511 6.94 15.68 3.13
N VAL A 512 7.53 14.75 2.40
CA VAL A 512 7.53 14.73 0.93
C VAL A 512 7.12 13.35 0.48
N PHE A 513 6.19 13.28 -0.46
CA PHE A 513 5.76 12.06 -1.11
C PHE A 513 6.10 12.14 -2.60
N PHE A 514 6.59 11.06 -3.17
CA PHE A 514 6.80 10.92 -4.60
C PHE A 514 6.11 9.65 -5.07
N ASN A 515 5.19 9.77 -6.03
CA ASN A 515 4.39 8.66 -6.55
C ASN A 515 3.76 7.77 -5.45
N GLY A 516 3.38 8.39 -4.34
CA GLY A 516 2.69 7.75 -3.21
C GLY A 516 3.56 7.15 -2.13
N GLU A 517 4.88 7.15 -2.31
CA GLU A 517 5.81 6.79 -1.26
C GLU A 517 6.32 8.03 -0.52
N GLU A 518 6.34 7.97 0.81
CA GLU A 518 6.92 9.04 1.64
C GLU A 518 8.46 8.91 1.64
N CYS A 519 9.12 9.98 1.24
CA CYS A 519 10.57 10.07 1.13
C CYS A 519 11.24 10.33 2.48
N SER A 520 12.51 9.97 2.61
CA SER A 520 13.31 10.29 3.79
C SER A 520 13.80 11.74 3.73
N LEU A 521 13.60 12.50 4.81
CA LEU A 521 14.02 13.90 4.93
C LEU A 521 15.31 14.01 5.76
N PRO A 522 16.17 15.02 5.50
CA PRO A 522 17.30 15.32 6.36
C PRO A 522 16.85 15.64 7.79
N SER A 523 17.65 15.24 8.78
CA SER A 523 17.40 15.56 10.19
C SER A 523 17.68 17.02 10.56
N VAL A 524 18.38 17.75 9.69
CA VAL A 524 18.82 19.13 9.91
C VAL A 524 18.49 19.98 8.69
N VAL A 525 18.08 21.23 8.93
CA VAL A 525 17.90 22.23 7.86
C VAL A 525 19.14 23.11 7.72
N PRO A 526 19.41 23.66 6.52
CA PRO A 526 20.47 24.65 6.33
C PRO A 526 20.33 25.80 7.34
N SER A 527 21.44 26.15 7.99
CA SER A 527 21.51 27.30 8.90
C SER A 527 22.25 28.46 8.25
N SER A 528 21.77 29.69 8.42
CA SER A 528 22.58 30.89 8.17
C SER A 528 23.64 30.96 9.28
N GLY A 529 24.90 30.69 8.97
CA GLY A 529 25.95 30.51 9.98
C GLY A 529 26.08 31.69 10.94
N THR A 530 25.57 31.53 12.16
CA THR A 530 26.10 32.01 13.46
C THR A 530 25.33 31.35 14.60
N ARG A 531 25.26 30.00 14.64
CA ARG A 531 25.12 29.36 15.95
C ARG A 531 26.50 29.34 16.58
N MET A 532 26.84 30.41 17.30
CA MET A 532 27.77 30.27 18.41
C MET A 532 27.10 29.30 19.37
N GLU A 533 27.45 28.01 19.30
CA GLU A 533 27.24 27.11 20.43
C GLU A 533 28.11 27.64 21.56
N VAL A 534 27.56 28.59 22.32
CA VAL A 534 28.14 28.96 23.59
C VAL A 534 27.89 27.78 24.50
N SER A 535 28.94 26.97 24.71
CA SER A 535 28.92 25.84 25.63
C SER A 535 28.23 26.24 26.94
N LEU A 536 27.31 25.40 27.44
CA LEU A 536 26.67 25.64 28.75
C LEU A 536 27.73 25.82 29.85
N ALA A 537 28.89 25.16 29.70
CA ALA A 537 30.02 25.33 30.60
C ALA A 537 30.62 26.74 30.51
N THR A 538 30.80 27.33 29.32
CA THR A 538 31.32 28.70 29.18
C THR A 538 30.34 29.75 29.71
N MET A 539 29.03 29.55 29.53
CA MET A 539 28.00 30.38 30.17
C MET A 539 28.03 30.27 31.70
N MET A 540 28.13 29.05 32.23
CA MET A 540 28.24 28.82 33.68
C MET A 540 29.51 29.48 34.25
N PHE A 541 30.64 29.37 33.56
CA PHE A 541 31.89 30.03 33.97
C PHE A 541 31.79 31.56 33.94
N LEU A 542 31.14 32.14 32.93
CA LEU A 542 30.92 33.59 32.85
C LEU A 542 30.00 34.09 33.97
N VAL A 543 28.92 33.38 34.27
CA VAL A 543 28.02 33.70 35.39
C VAL A 543 28.75 33.57 36.73
N LEU A 544 29.55 32.52 36.93
CA LEU A 544 30.33 32.34 38.15
C LEU A 544 31.39 33.45 38.32
N PHE A 545 32.06 33.84 37.24
CA PHE A 545 33.07 34.90 37.25
C PHE A 545 32.46 36.27 37.57
N LEU A 546 31.31 36.58 36.99
CA LEU A 546 30.55 37.80 37.29
C LEU A 546 30.05 37.81 38.74
N TRP A 547 29.63 36.66 39.27
CA TRP A 547 29.20 36.52 40.67
C TRP A 547 30.36 36.75 41.64
N ILE A 548 31.56 36.21 41.34
CA ILE A 548 32.77 36.42 42.15
C ILE A 548 33.21 37.89 42.11
N LEU A 549 33.07 38.59 40.98
CA LEU A 549 33.37 40.02 40.88
C LEU A 549 32.40 40.87 41.71
N PHE A 550 31.12 40.51 41.74
CA PHE A 550 30.11 41.19 42.57
C PHE A 550 30.29 40.95 44.07
N MET A 551 30.86 39.82 44.48
CA MET A 551 31.18 39.52 45.88
C MET A 551 32.49 40.18 46.36
N ARG A 552 33.23 40.84 45.47
CA ARG A 552 34.51 41.51 45.75
C ARG A 552 34.44 43.05 45.76
N GLN A 553 33.26 43.61 45.53
CA GLN A 553 32.89 45.00 45.86
C GLN A 553 32.11 45.00 47.17
#